data_AF-A0A1I8BY33-F1
#
_entry.id   AF-A0A1I8BY33-F1
#
_cell.length_a   1.000
_cell.length_b   1.000
_cell.length_c   1.000
_cell.angle_alpha   90.00
_cell.angle_beta   90.00
_cell.angle_gamma   90.00
#
_symmetry.space_group_name_H-M   'P 1'
#
loop_
_entity.id
_entity.type
_entity.pdbx_description
1 polymer ?
#
loop_
_entity_poly.entity_id
_entity_poly.type
_entity_poly.pdbx_seq_one_letter_code
_entity_poly.pdbx_strand_id
1 'polypeptide(L)'
;MGKRSGITKGGRVMNPADRERKQMRAKELKRNKKQRNAVRQAIVKSRDPDELIEQMSRLDEQEFDPQRILSLNVIQEKRNKLRASYFQIINLCRQEKEEKKVRNLERMLYEYEVERSRKEENFRKNFNK
;
A
#
# COMPACT_ATOMS: atom_id res chain seq x y z
N MET A 1 -12.46 -10.54 31.51
CA MET A 1 -11.63 -9.96 32.60
C MET A 1 -10.17 -9.93 32.15
N GLY A 2 -9.58 -8.74 31.98
CA GLY A 2 -8.24 -8.56 31.41
C GLY A 2 -7.11 -9.14 32.29
N LYS A 3 -6.06 -9.67 31.65
CA LYS A 3 -4.87 -10.21 32.33
C LYS A 3 -4.22 -9.13 33.21
N ARG A 4 -4.17 -9.37 34.53
CA ARG A 4 -3.46 -8.50 35.49
C ARG A 4 -1.96 -8.53 35.20
N SER A 5 -1.36 -7.37 34.91
CA SER A 5 0.07 -7.24 34.67
C SER A 5 0.86 -7.55 35.93
N GLY A 6 1.80 -8.50 35.87
CA GLY A 6 2.69 -8.86 36.99
C GLY A 6 2.42 -10.24 37.58
N ILE A 7 1.45 -10.98 37.05
CA ILE A 7 1.14 -12.35 37.46
C ILE A 7 1.45 -13.30 36.30
N THR A 8 2.04 -14.45 36.63
CA THR A 8 2.32 -15.55 35.71
C THR A 8 1.02 -16.25 35.27
N LYS A 9 1.10 -17.13 34.27
CA LYS A 9 -0.09 -17.89 33.82
C LYS A 9 -0.70 -18.76 34.93
N GLY A 10 0.07 -19.14 35.95
CA GLY A 10 -0.37 -19.93 37.11
C GLY A 10 -0.75 -19.10 38.34
N GLY A 11 -0.98 -17.78 38.21
CA GLY A 11 -1.45 -16.96 39.33
C GLY A 11 -0.35 -16.48 40.31
N ARG A 12 0.91 -16.94 40.16
CA ARG A 12 2.04 -16.48 40.99
C ARG A 12 2.57 -15.13 40.54
N VAL A 13 3.00 -14.30 41.49
CA VAL A 13 3.68 -13.02 41.22
C VAL A 13 4.96 -13.29 40.42
N MET A 14 5.19 -12.49 39.37
CA MET A 14 6.35 -12.60 38.50
C MET A 14 7.63 -12.22 39.25
N ASN A 15 8.72 -12.95 39.00
CA ASN A 15 10.04 -12.63 39.56
C ASN A 15 10.43 -11.18 39.19
N PRO A 16 10.92 -10.35 40.14
CA PRO A 16 11.43 -9.00 39.86
C PRO A 16 12.39 -8.91 38.66
N ALA A 17 13.33 -9.84 38.51
CA ALA A 17 14.27 -9.86 37.38
C ALA A 17 13.56 -10.15 36.04
N ASP A 18 12.57 -11.05 36.02
CA ASP A 18 11.76 -11.31 34.84
C ASP A 18 10.88 -10.13 34.47
N ARG A 19 10.39 -9.41 35.48
CA ARG A 19 9.62 -8.17 35.29
C ARG A 19 10.48 -7.11 34.61
N GLU A 20 11.72 -6.92 35.05
CA GLU A 20 12.67 -5.98 34.44
C GLU A 20 13.03 -6.38 33.00
N ARG A 21 13.38 -7.65 32.76
CA ARG A 21 13.64 -8.16 31.40
C ARG A 21 12.45 -7.93 30.47
N LYS A 22 11.24 -8.21 30.95
CA LYS A 22 10.01 -7.99 30.18
C LYS A 22 9.76 -6.51 29.89
N GLN A 23 10.05 -5.62 30.84
CA GLN A 23 9.97 -4.17 30.62
C GLN A 23 11.00 -3.69 29.59
N MET A 24 12.23 -4.17 29.67
CA MET A 24 13.29 -3.84 28.70
C MET A 24 12.92 -4.32 27.29
N ARG A 25 12.48 -5.57 27.15
CA ARG A 25 11.98 -6.10 25.86
C ARG A 25 10.80 -5.30 25.33
N ALA A 26 9.87 -4.86 26.19
CA ALA A 26 8.75 -4.02 25.76
C ALA A 26 9.21 -2.65 25.25
N LYS A 27 10.23 -2.03 25.88
CA LYS A 27 10.84 -0.77 25.41
C LYS A 27 11.54 -0.98 24.07
N GLU A 28 12.30 -2.07 23.92
CA GLU A 28 12.98 -2.44 22.68
C GLU A 28 11.98 -2.69 21.54
N LEU A 29 10.93 -3.49 21.76
CA LEU A 29 9.87 -3.73 20.78
C LEU A 29 9.19 -2.44 20.32
N LYS A 30 9.00 -1.47 21.24
CA LYS A 30 8.46 -0.14 20.88
C LYS A 30 9.43 0.63 19.97
N ARG A 31 10.74 0.61 20.25
CA ARG A 31 11.76 1.23 19.38
C ARG A 31 11.79 0.57 18.00
N ASN A 32 11.80 -0.77 17.95
CA ASN A 32 11.79 -1.52 16.70
C ASN A 32 10.53 -1.25 15.87
N LYS A 33 9.36 -1.12 16.52
CA LYS A 33 8.12 -0.73 15.85
C LYS A 33 8.20 0.67 15.26
N LYS A 34 8.76 1.64 15.98
CA LYS A 34 8.99 3.01 15.47
C LYS A 34 9.92 3.00 14.27
N GLN A 35 11.05 2.31 14.35
CA GLN A 35 12.01 2.20 13.25
C GLN A 35 11.39 1.53 12.02
N ARG A 36 10.66 0.42 12.20
CA ARG A 36 9.93 -0.24 11.10
C ARG A 36 8.93 0.69 10.43
N ASN A 37 8.20 1.49 11.20
CA ASN A 37 7.25 2.45 10.64
C ASN A 37 7.95 3.58 9.88
N ALA A 38 9.06 4.10 10.41
CA ALA A 38 9.87 5.12 9.73
C ALA A 38 10.44 4.59 8.39
N VAL A 39 10.97 3.36 8.38
CA VAL A 39 11.45 2.70 7.16
C VAL A 39 10.31 2.51 6.17
N ARG A 40 9.13 2.04 6.61
CA ARG A 40 7.96 1.90 5.73
C ARG A 40 7.53 3.24 5.11
N GLN A 41 7.51 4.31 5.89
CA GLN A 41 7.18 5.65 5.38
C GLN A 41 8.22 6.10 4.35
N ALA A 42 9.52 5.93 4.63
CA ALA A 42 10.59 6.27 3.69
C ALA A 42 10.47 5.51 2.36
N ILE A 43 10.16 4.22 2.40
CA ILE A 43 9.92 3.39 1.19
C ILE A 43 8.73 3.92 0.39
N VAL A 44 7.64 4.36 1.04
CA VAL A 44 6.50 4.94 0.31
C VAL A 44 6.87 6.29 -0.31
N LYS A 45 7.67 7.11 0.37
CA LYS A 45 8.15 8.41 -0.17
C LYS A 45 9.09 8.26 -1.36
N SER A 46 9.89 7.19 -1.39
CA SER A 46 10.86 6.97 -2.48
C SER A 46 10.23 6.37 -3.73
N ARG A 47 8.95 6.00 -3.71
CA ARG A 47 8.25 5.52 -4.90
C ARG A 47 7.90 6.70 -5.80
N ASP A 48 8.11 6.51 -7.10
CA ASP A 48 7.72 7.48 -8.10
C ASP A 48 6.25 7.28 -8.51
N PRO A 49 5.36 8.27 -8.29
CA PRO A 49 3.98 8.19 -8.73
C PRO A 49 3.82 8.12 -10.26
N ASP A 50 4.71 8.75 -11.02
CA ASP A 50 4.67 8.76 -12.49
C ASP A 50 4.93 7.35 -13.03
N GLU A 51 5.95 6.68 -12.48
CA GLU A 51 6.29 5.29 -12.84
C GLU A 51 5.13 4.34 -12.54
N LEU A 52 4.43 4.52 -11.41
CA LEU A 52 3.26 3.68 -11.08
C LEU A 52 2.11 3.85 -12.07
N ILE A 53 1.85 5.07 -12.54
CA ILE A 53 0.81 5.34 -13.56
C ILE A 53 1.21 4.73 -14.90
N GLU A 54 2.48 4.85 -15.28
CA GLU A 54 3.00 4.25 -16.50
C GLU A 54 2.89 2.71 -16.46
N GLN A 55 3.29 2.09 -15.36
CA GLN A 55 3.18 0.64 -15.18
C GLN A 55 1.72 0.16 -15.24
N MET A 56 0.76 0.92 -14.69
CA MET A 56 -0.66 0.61 -14.83
C MET A 56 -1.13 0.75 -16.29
N SER A 57 -0.69 1.80 -16.99
CA SER A 57 -1.03 2.01 -18.41
C SER A 57 -0.50 0.89 -19.31
N ARG A 58 0.71 0.38 -19.05
CA ARG A 58 1.29 -0.78 -19.76
C ARG A 58 0.50 -2.07 -19.51
N LEU A 59 -0.04 -2.27 -18.30
CA LEU A 59 -0.92 -3.39 -18.01
C LEU A 59 -2.25 -3.29 -18.77
N ASP A 60 -2.78 -2.08 -18.92
CA ASP A 60 -4.00 -1.86 -19.70
C ASP A 60 -3.77 -2.17 -21.18
N GLU A 61 -2.63 -1.76 -21.75
CA GLU A 61 -2.24 -2.13 -23.13
C GLU A 61 -2.18 -3.65 -23.31
N GLN A 62 -1.60 -4.36 -22.35
CA GLN A 62 -1.55 -5.81 -22.37
C GLN A 62 -2.93 -6.48 -22.19
N GLU A 63 -3.85 -5.85 -21.46
CA GLU A 63 -5.22 -6.36 -21.29
C GLU A 63 -5.98 -6.39 -22.62
N PHE A 64 -5.82 -5.32 -23.40
CA PHE A 64 -6.51 -5.09 -24.67
C PHE A 64 -5.77 -5.65 -25.88
N ASP A 65 -4.57 -6.20 -25.70
CA ASP A 65 -3.83 -6.89 -26.75
C ASP A 65 -4.47 -8.26 -27.08
N PRO A 66 -4.89 -8.52 -28.34
CA PRO A 66 -5.37 -9.83 -28.76
C PRO A 66 -4.33 -10.95 -28.58
N GLN A 67 -3.03 -10.63 -28.57
CA GLN A 67 -1.93 -11.57 -28.38
C GLN A 67 -1.42 -11.66 -26.93
N ARG A 68 -2.22 -11.20 -25.96
CA ARG A 68 -1.82 -11.18 -24.54
C ARG A 68 -1.33 -12.56 -24.05
N ILE A 69 -0.17 -12.54 -23.40
CA ILE A 69 0.45 -13.74 -22.81
C ILE A 69 -0.08 -13.99 -21.38
N LEU A 70 -0.41 -12.91 -20.64
CA LEU A 70 -0.91 -13.01 -19.27
C LEU A 70 -2.43 -13.17 -19.23
N SER A 71 -2.92 -13.89 -18.23
CA SER A 71 -4.36 -14.00 -17.97
C SER A 71 -4.92 -12.69 -17.43
N LEU A 72 -6.19 -12.41 -17.74
CA LEU A 72 -6.90 -11.20 -17.29
C LEU A 72 -6.87 -11.04 -15.76
N ASN A 73 -7.03 -12.14 -15.03
CA ASN A 73 -6.98 -12.14 -13.57
C ASN A 73 -5.61 -11.67 -13.03
N VAL A 74 -4.52 -12.12 -13.65
CA VAL A 74 -3.16 -11.71 -13.25
C VAL A 74 -2.93 -10.23 -13.55
N ILE A 75 -3.41 -9.74 -14.69
CA ILE A 75 -3.33 -8.32 -15.06
C ILE A 75 -4.11 -7.47 -14.04
N GLN A 76 -5.34 -7.87 -13.71
CA GLN A 76 -6.17 -7.19 -12.72
C GLN A 76 -5.51 -7.17 -11.34
N GLU A 77 -4.95 -8.29 -10.87
CA GLU A 77 -4.26 -8.34 -9.58
C GLU A 77 -3.02 -7.44 -9.53
N LYS A 78 -2.21 -7.44 -10.60
CA LYS A 78 -1.04 -6.56 -10.71
C LYS A 78 -1.46 -5.09 -10.69
N ARG A 79 -2.48 -4.72 -11.46
CA ARG A 79 -3.05 -3.36 -11.47
C ARG A 79 -3.56 -2.96 -10.10
N ASN A 80 -4.31 -3.83 -9.42
CA ASN A 80 -4.80 -3.58 -8.06
C ASN A 80 -3.66 -3.31 -7.06
N LYS A 81 -2.53 -4.04 -7.19
CA LYS A 81 -1.35 -3.82 -6.34
C LYS A 81 -0.68 -2.48 -6.62
N LEU A 82 -0.54 -2.09 -7.88
CA LEU A 82 0.00 -0.78 -8.27
C LEU A 82 -0.89 0.36 -7.80
N ARG A 83 -2.21 0.24 -8.01
CA ARG A 83 -3.22 1.20 -7.54
C ARG A 83 -3.20 1.34 -6.01
N ALA A 84 -3.09 0.23 -5.28
CA ALA A 84 -2.94 0.26 -3.83
C ALA A 84 -1.65 0.97 -3.39
N SER A 85 -0.54 0.75 -4.10
CA SER A 85 0.73 1.47 -3.87
C SER A 85 0.57 2.98 -4.10
N TYR A 86 -0.11 3.38 -5.17
CA TYR A 86 -0.38 4.78 -5.47
C TYR A 86 -1.24 5.45 -4.38
N PHE A 87 -2.29 4.78 -3.90
CA PHE A 87 -3.10 5.28 -2.79
C PHE A 87 -2.31 5.41 -1.48
N GLN A 88 -1.31 4.57 -1.23
CA GLN A 88 -0.42 4.73 -0.07
C GLN A 88 0.35 6.05 -0.16
N ILE A 89 0.81 6.45 -1.35
CA ILE A 89 1.49 7.73 -1.59
C ILE A 89 0.53 8.90 -1.32
N ILE A 90 -0.68 8.87 -1.88
CA ILE A 90 -1.70 9.91 -1.64
C ILE A 90 -1.97 10.04 -0.14
N ASN A 91 -2.22 8.93 0.55
CA ASN A 91 -2.52 8.94 1.98
C ASN A 91 -1.36 9.48 2.82
N LEU A 92 -0.11 9.17 2.44
CA LEU A 92 1.06 9.73 3.10
C LEU A 92 1.13 11.26 2.88
N CYS A 93 0.92 11.73 1.66
CA CYS A 93 0.91 13.17 1.35
C CYS A 93 -0.21 13.91 2.10
N ARG A 94 -1.38 13.28 2.28
CA ARG A 94 -2.49 13.81 3.11
C ARG A 94 -2.09 13.92 4.58
N GLN A 95 -1.40 12.91 5.13
CA GLN A 95 -0.90 12.95 6.50
C GLN A 95 0.13 14.06 6.72
N GLU A 96 0.94 14.34 5.69
CA GLU A 96 1.98 15.38 5.71
C GLU A 96 1.45 16.78 5.37
N LYS A 97 0.14 16.90 5.11
CA LYS A 97 -0.56 18.14 4.74
C LYS A 97 0.01 18.80 3.47
N GLU A 98 0.55 18.00 2.55
CA GLU A 98 1.05 18.46 1.25
C GLU A 98 -0.11 18.60 0.25
N GLU A 99 -1.05 19.52 0.50
CA GLU A 99 -2.31 19.64 -0.26
C GLU A 99 -2.12 19.85 -1.77
N LYS A 100 -1.07 20.57 -2.19
CA LYS A 100 -0.75 20.76 -3.61
C LYS A 100 -0.36 19.44 -4.28
N LYS A 101 0.47 18.64 -3.60
CA LYS A 101 0.91 17.34 -4.10
C LYS A 101 -0.24 16.35 -4.15
N VAL A 102 -1.10 16.33 -3.12
CA VAL A 102 -2.32 15.50 -3.11
C VAL A 102 -3.20 15.82 -4.31
N ARG A 103 -3.49 17.11 -4.57
CA ARG A 103 -4.30 17.53 -5.72
C ARG A 103 -3.69 17.08 -7.06
N ASN A 104 -2.37 17.23 -7.22
CA ASN A 104 -1.69 16.78 -8.44
C ASN A 104 -1.79 15.26 -8.61
N LEU A 105 -1.55 14.48 -7.55
CA LEU A 105 -1.65 13.02 -7.59
C LEU A 105 -3.07 12.53 -7.89
N GLU A 106 -4.09 13.18 -7.32
CA GLU A 106 -5.49 12.89 -7.59
C GLU A 106 -5.86 13.23 -9.04
N ARG A 107 -5.35 14.35 -9.56
CA ARG A 107 -5.53 14.73 -10.96
C ARG A 107 -4.90 13.71 -11.91
N MET A 108 -3.66 13.28 -11.67
CA MET A 108 -2.98 12.27 -12.49
C MET A 108 -3.74 10.94 -12.48
N LEU A 109 -4.27 10.53 -11.32
CA LEU A 109 -5.08 9.31 -11.22
C LEU A 109 -6.38 9.44 -12.02
N TYR A 110 -7.03 10.60 -11.94
CA TYR A 110 -8.23 10.87 -12.72
C TYR A 110 -7.96 10.82 -14.23
N GLU A 111 -6.89 11.45 -14.70
CA GLU A 111 -6.49 11.42 -16.12
C GLU A 111 -6.24 9.96 -16.58
N TYR A 112 -5.56 9.16 -15.77
CA TYR A 112 -5.40 7.72 -16.01
C TYR A 112 -6.73 6.96 -16.09
N GLU A 113 -7.67 7.21 -15.18
CA GLU A 113 -8.97 6.52 -15.17
C GLU A 113 -9.83 6.86 -16.39
N VAL A 114 -9.78 8.12 -16.84
CA VAL A 114 -10.47 8.57 -18.06
C VAL A 114 -9.88 7.86 -19.29
N GLU A 115 -8.55 7.84 -19.42
CA GLU A 115 -7.89 7.18 -20.54
C GLU A 115 -8.15 5.66 -20.56
N ARG A 116 -8.13 5.01 -19.38
CA ARG A 116 -8.49 3.59 -19.28
C ARG A 116 -9.93 3.33 -19.71
N SER A 117 -10.88 4.13 -19.24
CA SER A 117 -12.29 4.00 -19.61
C SER A 117 -12.50 4.16 -21.12
N ARG A 118 -11.78 5.10 -21.74
CA ARG A 118 -11.76 5.28 -23.20
C ARG A 118 -11.21 4.06 -23.92
N LYS A 119 -10.09 3.49 -23.46
CA LYS A 119 -9.51 2.25 -24.02
C LYS A 119 -10.48 1.07 -23.91
N GLU A 120 -11.13 0.93 -22.76
CA GLU A 120 -12.13 -0.13 -22.50
C GLU A 120 -13.34 -0.01 -23.44
N GLU A 121 -13.86 1.21 -23.65
CA GLU A 121 -14.93 1.45 -24.61
C GLU A 121 -14.52 1.13 -26.05
N ASN A 122 -13.31 1.52 -26.45
CA ASN A 122 -12.79 1.26 -27.79
C ASN A 122 -12.61 -0.24 -28.04
N PHE A 123 -12.06 -0.97 -27.07
CA PHE A 123 -11.94 -2.42 -27.12
C PHE A 123 -13.31 -3.07 -27.26
N ARG A 124 -14.29 -2.67 -26.42
CA ARG A 124 -15.66 -3.20 -26.49
C ARG A 124 -16.31 -2.95 -27.86
N LYS A 125 -16.11 -1.77 -28.46
CA LYS A 125 -16.66 -1.43 -29.79
C LYS A 125 -16.02 -2.26 -30.92
N ASN A 126 -14.73 -2.55 -30.83
CA ASN A 126 -13.98 -3.25 -31.87
C ASN A 126 -14.17 -4.78 -31.83
N PHE A 127 -14.43 -5.37 -30.66
CA PHE A 127 -14.58 -6.83 -30.49
C PHE A 127 -16.04 -7.32 -30.43
N ASN A 128 -17.02 -6.43 -30.23
CA ASN A 128 -18.46 -6.78 -30.28
C ASN A 128 -19.12 -6.45 -31.63
N LYS A 129 -18.33 -6.33 -32.70
CA LYS A 129 -18.78 -6.17 -34.09
C LYS A 129 -18.54 -7.46 -34.85
#